data_AF-U1N4D4-F1
#
_entry.id   AF-U1N4D4-F1
#
_cell.length_a   1.000
_cell.length_b   1.000
_cell.length_c   1.000
_cell.angle_alpha   90.00
_cell.angle_beta   90.00
_cell.angle_gamma   90.00
#
_symmetry.space_group_name_H-M   'P 1'
#
loop_
_entity.id
_entity.type
_entity.pdbx_description
1 polymer ?
#
loop_
_entity_poly.entity_id
_entity_poly.type
_entity_poly.pdbx_seq_one_letter_code
_entity_poly.pdbx_strand_id
1 'polypeptide(L)'
;AAQIELLNGKQFTTHIRESLDELYDQYEVQTPLEEVIDEYYAQYMDELEVRLALSEDEPMSVEAIAEERGLDLDHVVEQLDQLEAYGYVEQRDTGFVDTGKRDAFTE
;
A
#
# COMPACT_ATOMS: atom_id res chain seq x y z
N ALA A 1 15.14 5.20 -14.96
CA ALA A 1 14.80 5.59 -13.58
C ALA A 1 13.32 5.95 -13.41
N ALA A 2 12.61 6.48 -14.42
CA ALA A 2 11.20 6.87 -14.32
C ALA A 2 10.17 5.71 -14.22
N GLN A 3 10.50 4.48 -14.63
CA GLN A 3 9.56 3.35 -14.56
C GLN A 3 9.38 2.76 -13.15
N ILE A 4 10.35 2.97 -12.25
CA ILE A 4 10.28 2.48 -10.86
C ILE A 4 9.40 3.39 -9.99
N GLU A 5 9.33 4.69 -10.28
CA GLU A 5 8.40 5.60 -9.58
C GLU A 5 6.93 5.28 -9.90
N LEU A 6 6.65 4.73 -11.10
CA LEU A 6 5.32 4.23 -11.46
C LEU A 6 4.96 2.94 -10.72
N LEU A 7 5.94 2.08 -10.39
CA LEU A 7 5.75 0.85 -9.59
C LEU A 7 5.37 1.12 -8.12
N ASN A 8 5.56 2.35 -7.64
CA ASN A 8 5.11 2.77 -6.30
C ASN A 8 3.67 3.31 -6.28
N GLY A 9 2.98 3.33 -7.43
CA GLY A 9 1.57 3.69 -7.52
C GLY A 9 0.70 2.48 -7.24
N LYS A 10 -0.09 2.52 -6.17
CA LYS A 10 -0.97 1.42 -5.71
C LYS A 10 -1.93 0.93 -6.81
N GLN A 11 -2.32 1.84 -7.71
CA GLN A 11 -3.08 1.52 -8.93
C GLN A 11 -2.26 0.84 -10.04
N PHE A 12 -0.98 1.17 -10.21
CA PHE A 12 -0.14 0.57 -11.26
C PHE A 12 0.18 -0.89 -10.93
N THR A 13 0.53 -1.21 -9.69
CA THR A 13 0.79 -2.60 -9.26
C THR A 13 -0.47 -3.45 -9.39
N THR A 14 -1.64 -2.92 -9.01
CA THR A 14 -2.94 -3.57 -9.20
C THR A 14 -3.22 -3.80 -10.69
N HIS A 15 -3.04 -2.79 -11.53
CA HIS A 15 -3.27 -2.89 -12.97
C HIS A 15 -2.32 -3.88 -13.67
N ILE A 16 -1.05 -3.92 -13.26
CA ILE A 16 -0.07 -4.89 -13.77
C ILE A 16 -0.45 -6.30 -13.34
N ARG A 17 -0.87 -6.52 -12.09
CA ARG A 17 -1.35 -7.83 -11.61
C ARG A 17 -2.55 -8.31 -12.42
N GLU A 18 -3.56 -7.47 -12.61
CA GLU A 18 -4.73 -7.80 -13.45
C GLU A 18 -4.33 -8.12 -14.90
N SER A 19 -3.37 -7.36 -15.46
CA SER A 19 -2.87 -7.61 -16.82
C SER A 19 -2.07 -8.91 -16.94
N LEU A 20 -1.38 -9.32 -15.88
CA LEU A 20 -0.67 -10.60 -15.81
C LEU A 20 -1.65 -11.78 -15.69
N ASP A 21 -2.69 -11.62 -14.87
CA ASP A 21 -3.79 -12.60 -14.76
C ASP A 21 -4.47 -12.78 -16.14
N GLU A 22 -4.76 -11.71 -16.86
CA GLU A 22 -5.33 -11.80 -18.23
C GLU A 22 -4.41 -12.51 -19.23
N LEU A 23 -3.09 -12.29 -19.13
CA LEU A 23 -2.08 -12.94 -19.99
C LEU A 23 -2.04 -14.45 -19.76
N TYR A 24 -2.10 -14.86 -18.50
CA TYR A 24 -2.16 -16.28 -18.15
C TYR A 24 -3.49 -16.90 -18.57
N ASP A 25 -4.62 -16.26 -18.27
CA ASP A 25 -5.96 -16.80 -18.54
C ASP A 25 -6.27 -16.91 -20.04
N GLN A 26 -5.82 -15.97 -20.87
CA GLN A 26 -6.10 -15.98 -22.31
C GLN A 26 -5.05 -16.72 -23.14
N TYR A 27 -3.79 -16.72 -22.69
CA TYR A 27 -2.67 -17.16 -23.52
C TYR A 27 -1.74 -18.19 -22.86
N GLU A 28 -2.00 -18.58 -21.60
CA GLU A 28 -1.15 -19.48 -20.79
C GLU A 28 0.31 -19.01 -20.70
N VAL A 29 0.54 -17.70 -20.81
CA VAL A 29 1.88 -17.11 -20.76
C VAL A 29 2.22 -16.77 -19.31
N GLN A 30 3.17 -17.51 -18.73
CA GLN A 30 3.79 -17.16 -17.46
C GLN A 30 4.94 -16.19 -17.67
N THR A 31 4.97 -15.12 -16.89
CA THR A 31 6.07 -14.15 -16.92
C THR A 31 6.94 -14.24 -15.67
N PRO A 32 8.27 -14.05 -15.77
CA PRO A 32 9.14 -13.98 -14.59
C PRO A 32 8.84 -12.80 -13.65
N LEU A 33 7.89 -11.92 -14.02
CA LEU A 33 7.48 -10.76 -13.25
C LEU A 33 6.39 -11.10 -12.23
N GLU A 34 5.69 -12.24 -12.38
CA GLU A 34 4.60 -12.64 -11.49
C GLU A 34 5.04 -12.72 -10.02
N GLU A 35 6.14 -13.41 -9.73
CA GLU A 35 6.63 -13.54 -8.34
C GLU A 35 6.98 -12.19 -7.71
N VAL A 36 7.57 -11.29 -8.49
CA VAL A 36 7.95 -9.96 -8.02
C VAL A 36 6.70 -9.11 -7.80
N ILE A 37 5.73 -9.15 -8.72
CA ILE A 37 4.48 -8.39 -8.60
C ILE A 37 3.60 -8.92 -7.47
N ASP A 38 3.61 -10.22 -7.19
CA ASP A 38 2.94 -10.81 -6.04
C ASP A 38 3.52 -10.30 -4.71
N GLU A 39 4.85 -10.21 -4.60
CA GLU A 39 5.52 -9.65 -3.43
C GLU A 39 5.16 -8.17 -3.23
N TYR A 40 5.21 -7.36 -4.30
CA TYR A 40 4.79 -5.95 -4.24
C TYR A 40 3.30 -5.79 -3.92
N TYR A 41 2.45 -6.69 -4.40
CA TYR A 41 1.02 -6.65 -4.12
C TYR A 41 0.71 -7.04 -2.68
N ALA A 42 1.40 -8.05 -2.13
CA ALA A 42 1.27 -8.41 -0.71
C ALA A 42 1.67 -7.24 0.19
N GLN A 43 2.84 -6.62 -0.07
CA GLN A 43 3.28 -5.44 0.66
C GLN A 43 2.28 -4.29 0.56
N TYR A 44 1.69 -4.09 -0.62
CA TYR A 44 0.62 -3.10 -0.80
C TYR A 44 -0.62 -3.39 0.05
N MET A 45 -1.05 -4.65 0.14
CA MET A 45 -2.21 -5.03 0.93
C MET A 45 -1.97 -4.80 2.43
N ASP A 46 -0.76 -5.07 2.92
CA ASP A 46 -0.36 -4.81 4.30
C ASP A 46 -0.38 -3.31 4.63
N GLU A 47 0.19 -2.47 3.75
CA GLU A 47 0.12 -1.01 3.88
C GLU A 47 -1.33 -0.48 3.86
N LEU A 48 -2.17 -1.07 3.01
CA LEU A 48 -3.58 -0.68 2.88
C LEU A 48 -4.37 -0.99 4.15
N GLU A 49 -4.09 -2.12 4.81
CA GLU A 49 -4.78 -2.52 6.03
C GLU A 49 -4.54 -1.52 7.17
N VAL A 50 -3.30 -1.07 7.34
CA VAL A 50 -2.94 -0.01 8.31
C VAL A 50 -3.58 1.32 7.93
N ARG A 51 -3.50 1.69 6.64
CA ARG A 51 -4.05 2.96 6.15
C ARG A 51 -5.57 3.05 6.31
N LEU A 52 -6.30 1.95 6.12
CA LEU A 52 -7.76 1.90 6.26
C LEU A 52 -8.23 2.13 7.70
N ALA A 53 -7.39 1.94 8.71
CA ALA A 53 -7.71 2.32 10.09
C ALA A 53 -7.74 3.84 10.29
N LEU A 54 -6.94 4.58 9.50
CA LEU A 54 -6.70 6.00 9.73
C LEU A 54 -7.83 6.89 9.21
N SER A 55 -8.05 7.98 9.93
CA SER A 55 -8.92 9.10 9.54
C SER A 55 -8.09 10.30 9.11
N GLU A 56 -8.63 11.15 8.24
CA GLU A 56 -8.02 12.45 7.89
C GLU A 56 -8.13 13.47 9.05
N ASP A 57 -9.16 13.32 9.88
CA ASP A 57 -9.53 14.30 10.92
C ASP A 57 -9.09 13.88 12.32
N GLU A 58 -9.05 12.57 12.59
CA GLU A 58 -8.81 12.02 13.93
C GLU A 58 -7.50 11.20 13.97
N PRO A 59 -6.45 11.71 14.64
CA PRO A 59 -5.18 10.99 14.75
C PRO A 59 -5.32 9.71 15.58
N MET A 60 -4.72 8.63 15.10
CA MET A 60 -4.66 7.36 15.81
C MET A 60 -3.24 6.99 16.24
N SER A 61 -3.08 6.45 17.44
CA SER A 61 -1.78 5.93 17.89
C SER A 61 -1.50 4.56 17.26
N VAL A 62 -0.23 4.16 17.27
CA VAL A 62 0.21 2.83 16.81
C VAL A 62 -0.56 1.72 17.53
N GLU A 63 -0.74 1.86 18.85
CA GLU A 63 -1.46 0.90 19.67
C GLU A 63 -2.93 0.80 19.30
N ALA A 64 -3.58 1.93 19.01
CA ALA A 64 -4.98 1.96 18.60
C ALA A 64 -5.17 1.29 17.22
N ILE A 65 -4.27 1.54 16.28
CA ILE A 65 -4.29 0.92 14.94
C ILE A 65 -4.07 -0.60 15.05
N ALA A 66 -3.08 -1.03 15.84
CA ALA A 66 -2.80 -2.43 16.09
C ALA A 66 -3.98 -3.16 16.73
N GLU A 67 -4.64 -2.54 17.72
CA GLU A 67 -5.83 -3.10 18.36
C GLU A 67 -7.02 -3.18 17.39
N GLU A 68 -7.27 -2.12 16.61
CA GLU A 68 -8.40 -2.07 15.69
C GLU A 68 -8.29 -3.10 14.55
N ARG A 69 -7.08 -3.32 14.05
CA ARG A 69 -6.81 -4.25 12.94
C ARG A 69 -6.34 -5.63 13.38
N GLY A 70 -6.06 -5.82 14.67
CA GLY A 70 -5.53 -7.09 15.19
C GLY A 70 -4.12 -7.39 14.67
N LEU A 71 -3.30 -6.35 14.50
CA LEU A 71 -1.95 -6.42 13.95
C LEU A 71 -0.88 -6.35 15.05
N ASP A 72 0.32 -6.82 14.73
CA ASP A 72 1.48 -6.66 15.60
C ASP A 72 1.98 -5.20 15.62
N LEU A 73 2.39 -4.69 16.77
CA LEU A 73 2.86 -3.30 16.92
C LEU A 73 4.05 -3.00 16.00
N ASP A 74 5.03 -3.90 15.94
CA ASP A 74 6.22 -3.72 15.11
C ASP A 74 5.85 -3.66 13.62
N HIS A 75 4.85 -4.44 13.20
CA HIS A 75 4.33 -4.40 11.84
C HIS A 75 3.66 -3.06 11.54
N VAL A 76 2.81 -2.56 12.45
CA VAL A 76 2.16 -1.25 12.28
C VAL A 76 3.18 -0.12 12.18
N VAL A 77 4.25 -0.13 12.99
CA VAL A 77 5.34 0.86 12.90
C VAL A 77 6.02 0.81 11.54
N GLU A 78 6.40 -0.38 11.07
CA GLU A 78 7.04 -0.54 9.77
C GLU A 78 6.17 -0.02 8.62
N GLN A 79 4.87 -0.32 8.64
CA GLN A 79 3.93 0.15 7.62
C GLN A 79 3.72 1.67 7.68
N LEU A 80 3.66 2.27 8.86
CA LEU A 80 3.50 3.72 9.01
C LEU A 80 4.74 4.48 8.50
N ASP A 81 5.94 3.98 8.75
CA ASP A 81 7.19 4.56 8.24
C ASP A 81 7.19 4.57 6.70
N GLN A 82 6.75 3.46 6.08
CA GLN A 82 6.63 3.37 4.61
C GLN A 82 5.56 4.33 4.07
N LEU A 83 4.37 4.33 4.68
CA LEU A 83 3.26 5.21 4.28
C LEU A 83 3.63 6.70 4.42
N GLU A 84 4.39 7.07 5.45
CA GLU A 84 4.86 8.44 5.66
C GLU A 84 5.89 8.84 4.61
N ALA A 85 6.82 7.94 4.25
CA ALA A 85 7.80 8.17 3.19
C ALA A 85 7.13 8.47 1.83
N TYR A 86 5.95 7.89 1.57
CA TYR A 86 5.14 8.16 0.38
C TYR A 86 4.17 9.35 0.52
N GLY A 87 4.09 9.93 1.72
CA GLY A 87 3.21 11.04 2.06
C GLY A 87 1.74 10.67 2.03
N TYR A 88 1.42 9.41 2.38
CA TYR A 88 0.04 8.94 2.54
C TYR A 88 -0.49 9.16 3.95
N VAL A 89 0.39 9.13 4.94
CA VAL A 89 0.09 9.45 6.33
C VAL A 89 1.00 10.56 6.82
N GLU A 90 0.55 11.24 7.86
CA GLU A 90 1.33 12.29 8.54
C GLU A 90 1.35 12.00 10.04
N GLN A 91 2.55 11.99 10.64
CA GLN A 91 2.68 11.96 12.09
C GLN A 91 2.33 13.33 12.69
N ARG A 92 1.42 13.33 13.66
CA ARG A 92 1.05 14.46 14.50
C ARG A 92 1.39 14.18 15.96
N ASP A 93 1.30 15.21 16.81
CA ASP A 93 1.62 15.13 18.24
C ASP A 93 0.85 14.01 18.99
N THR A 94 -0.31 13.62 18.48
CA THR A 94 -1.21 12.63 19.12
C THR A 94 -1.36 11.31 18.35
N GLY A 95 -0.64 11.13 17.23
CA GLY A 95 -0.76 9.92 16.40
C GLY A 95 -0.67 10.22 14.91
N PHE A 96 -1.08 9.27 14.08
CA PHE A 96 -1.04 9.35 12.62
C PHE A 96 -2.41 9.67 12.05
N VAL A 97 -2.44 10.44 10.97
CA VAL A 97 -3.65 10.70 10.17
C VAL A 97 -3.43 10.29 8.72
N ASP A 98 -4.51 9.94 8.02
CA ASP A 98 -4.47 9.85 6.58
C ASP A 98 -4.39 11.25 5.95
N THR A 99 -3.69 11.38 4.84
CA THR A 99 -3.54 12.65 4.13
C THR A 99 -4.65 12.89 3.08
N GLY A 100 -5.54 11.93 2.86
CA GLY A 100 -6.55 11.95 1.80
C GLY A 100 -5.98 11.81 0.39
N LYS A 101 -4.65 11.68 0.27
CA LYS A 101 -3.94 11.52 -1.00
C LYS A 101 -4.32 10.19 -1.63
N ARG A 102 -5.30 10.22 -2.53
CA ARG A 102 -5.64 9.10 -3.41
C ARG A 102 -4.54 8.97 -4.45
N ASP A 103 -4.08 7.74 -4.69
CA ASP A 103 -3.16 7.43 -5.79
C ASP A 103 -3.70 8.03 -7.08
N ALA A 104 -3.08 9.12 -7.53
CA ALA A 104 -3.46 9.75 -8.77
C ALA A 104 -2.77 9.00 -9.91
N PHE A 105 -3.41 7.97 -10.47
CA PHE A 105 -3.12 7.59 -11.85
C PHE A 105 -3.84 8.58 -12.76
N THR A 106 -3.06 9.49 -13.36
CA THR A 106 -3.56 10.27 -14.50
C THR A 106 -3.09 9.54 -15.74
N GLU A 107 -4.04 8.99 -16.49
CA GLU A 107 -3.82 8.32 -17.79
C GLU A 107 -3.20 9.27 -18.83
#